data_AF-A0A2V9TUR8-F1
#
_entry.id   AF-A0A2V9TUR8-F1
#
_cell.length_a   1.000
_cell.length_b   1.000
_cell.length_c   1.000
_cell.angle_alpha   90.00
_cell.angle_beta   90.00
_cell.angle_gamma   90.00
#
_symmetry.space_group_name_H-M   'P 1'
#
loop_
_entity.id
_entity.type
_entity.pdbx_description
1 polymer ?
#
loop_
_entity_poly.entity_id
_entity_poly.type
_entity_poly.pdbx_seq_one_letter_code
_entity_poly.pdbx_strand_id
1 'polypeptide(L)'
;MTEQTLSMESLERQRCLWLQLASALERAQGALLSGEVAVFEECTKEQGECCHRLIPRHELEQARGQGQPTAAILDEIERAQQRVRHLNRVHAALLRRASRSVEILRNLMRQTGTIYAPSVSWQQGGSTLLPRG
;
A
#
# COMPACT_ATOMS: atom_id res chain seq x y z
N MET A 1 -38.34 -16.26 9.33
CA MET A 1 -36.93 -15.83 9.32
C MET A 1 -36.15 -16.93 8.63
N THR A 2 -35.75 -16.73 7.38
CA THR A 2 -35.08 -17.77 6.58
C THR A 2 -33.60 -17.82 6.96
N GLU A 3 -33.19 -18.89 7.62
CA GLU A 3 -31.79 -19.26 7.80
C GLU A 3 -31.15 -19.39 6.41
N GLN A 4 -30.42 -18.37 5.97
CA GLN A 4 -29.63 -18.43 4.74
C GLN A 4 -28.39 -19.27 5.01
N THR A 5 -28.53 -20.56 4.78
CA THR A 5 -27.43 -21.52 4.68
C THR A 5 -26.49 -21.03 3.57
N LEU A 6 -25.28 -20.56 3.91
CA LEU A 6 -24.26 -20.23 2.92
C LEU A 6 -23.93 -21.47 2.09
N SER A 7 -24.35 -21.47 0.82
CA SER A 7 -24.05 -22.55 -0.13
C SER A 7 -22.54 -22.77 -0.26
N MET A 8 -22.14 -24.02 -0.50
CA MET A 8 -20.76 -24.41 -0.83
C MET A 8 -20.15 -23.53 -1.93
N GLU A 9 -20.94 -23.21 -2.97
CA GLU A 9 -20.52 -22.33 -4.07
C GLU A 9 -20.18 -20.90 -3.58
N SER A 10 -20.92 -20.39 -2.60
CA SER A 10 -20.63 -19.09 -1.99
C SER A 10 -19.31 -19.13 -1.23
N LEU A 11 -19.03 -20.21 -0.50
CA LEU A 11 -17.78 -20.38 0.23
C LEU A 11 -16.58 -20.50 -0.72
N GLU A 12 -16.70 -21.27 -1.80
CA GLU A 12 -15.67 -21.34 -2.84
C GLU A 12 -15.42 -19.98 -3.49
N ARG A 13 -16.47 -19.22 -3.75
CA ARG A 13 -16.35 -17.85 -4.25
C ARG A 13 -15.63 -16.93 -3.26
N GLN A 14 -15.95 -17.02 -1.96
CA GLN A 14 -15.25 -16.26 -0.92
C GLN A 14 -13.78 -16.65 -0.84
N ARG A 15 -13.46 -17.95 -0.92
CA ARG A 15 -12.08 -18.45 -0.99
C ARG A 15 -11.33 -17.86 -2.18
N CYS A 16 -11.95 -17.87 -3.36
CA CYS A 16 -11.37 -17.32 -4.57
C CYS A 16 -11.08 -15.81 -4.42
N LEU A 17 -12.03 -15.03 -3.89
CA LEU A 17 -11.84 -13.59 -3.65
C LEU A 17 -10.69 -13.31 -2.68
N TRP A 18 -10.55 -14.09 -1.60
CA TRP A 18 -9.42 -13.94 -0.66
C TRP A 18 -8.06 -14.24 -1.31
N LEU A 19 -7.99 -15.25 -2.18
CA LEU A 19 -6.78 -15.59 -2.93
C LEU A 19 -6.43 -14.54 -3.98
N GLN A 20 -7.44 -14.02 -4.69
CA GLN A 20 -7.27 -12.91 -5.64
C GLN A 20 -6.74 -11.66 -4.94
N LEU A 21 -7.31 -11.31 -3.78
CA LEU A 21 -6.86 -10.19 -2.97
C LEU A 21 -5.40 -10.36 -2.52
N ALA A 22 -5.01 -11.56 -2.08
CA ALA A 22 -3.62 -11.85 -1.73
C ALA A 22 -2.68 -11.65 -2.92
N SER A 23 -3.05 -12.16 -4.10
CA SER A 23 -2.26 -12.00 -5.32
C SER A 23 -2.13 -10.54 -5.75
N ALA A 24 -3.24 -9.78 -5.73
CA ALA A 24 -3.23 -8.36 -6.07
C ALA A 24 -2.34 -7.54 -5.10
N LEU A 25 -2.31 -7.90 -3.81
CA LEU A 25 -1.40 -7.28 -2.85
C LEU A 25 0.06 -7.58 -3.14
N GLU A 26 0.41 -8.83 -3.45
CA GLU A 26 1.78 -9.21 -3.81
C GLU A 26 2.25 -8.50 -5.08
N ARG A 27 1.40 -8.44 -6.11
CA ARG A 27 1.69 -7.68 -7.33
C ARG A 27 1.86 -6.20 -7.05
N ALA A 28 0.99 -5.60 -6.24
CA ALA A 28 1.13 -4.19 -5.86
C ALA A 28 2.43 -3.91 -5.10
N GLN A 29 2.84 -4.81 -4.20
CA GLN A 29 4.14 -4.69 -3.52
C GLN A 29 5.30 -4.74 -4.51
N GLY A 30 5.27 -5.67 -5.47
CA GLY A 30 6.26 -5.75 -6.54
C GLY A 30 6.30 -4.48 -7.40
N ALA A 31 5.15 -4.01 -7.87
CA ALA A 31 5.02 -2.80 -8.66
C ALA A 31 5.54 -1.56 -7.92
N LEU A 32 5.25 -1.44 -6.62
CA LEU A 32 5.74 -0.34 -5.78
C LEU A 32 7.27 -0.35 -5.64
N LEU A 33 7.89 -1.54 -5.56
CA LEU A 33 9.34 -1.69 -5.48
C LEU A 33 10.02 -1.41 -6.83
N SER A 34 9.40 -1.81 -7.94
CA SER A 34 9.90 -1.57 -9.30
C SER A 34 9.61 -0.15 -9.81
N GLY A 35 8.76 0.61 -9.13
CA GLY A 35 8.34 1.96 -9.57
C GLY A 35 7.29 1.95 -10.68
N GLU A 36 6.61 0.82 -10.90
CA GLU A 36 5.56 0.66 -11.92
C GLU A 36 4.22 1.20 -11.42
N VAL A 37 4.08 2.53 -11.42
CA VAL A 37 2.91 3.21 -10.83
C VAL A 37 1.58 2.79 -11.47
N ALA A 38 1.53 2.60 -12.79
CA ALA A 38 0.31 2.19 -13.47
C ALA A 38 -0.18 0.80 -13.01
N VAL A 39 0.73 -0.16 -12.86
CA VAL A 39 0.42 -1.51 -12.36
C VAL A 39 -0.02 -1.44 -10.89
N PHE A 40 0.62 -0.57 -10.10
CA PHE A 40 0.22 -0.33 -8.71
C PHE A 40 -1.22 0.20 -8.60
N GLU A 41 -1.61 1.16 -9.44
CA GLU A 41 -2.98 1.71 -9.49
C GLU A 41 -4.01 0.65 -9.90
N GLU A 42 -3.71 -0.15 -10.91
CA GLU A 42 -4.57 -1.27 -11.33
C GLU A 42 -4.77 -2.28 -10.19
N CYS A 43 -3.68 -2.70 -9.54
CA CYS A 43 -3.77 -3.61 -8.40
C CYS A 43 -4.58 -3.00 -7.24
N THR A 44 -4.52 -1.68 -7.04
CA THR A 44 -5.31 -1.00 -6.00
C THR A 44 -6.81 -1.04 -6.33
N LYS A 45 -7.19 -0.90 -7.60
CA LYS A 45 -8.59 -1.05 -8.04
C LYS A 45 -9.10 -2.47 -7.81
N GLU A 46 -8.33 -3.48 -8.23
CA GLU A 46 -8.68 -4.88 -8.01
C GLU A 46 -8.84 -5.23 -6.52
N GLN A 47 -7.96 -4.70 -5.65
CA GLN A 47 -8.08 -4.87 -4.20
C GLN A 47 -9.41 -4.30 -3.68
N GLY A 48 -9.80 -3.12 -4.17
CA GLY A 48 -11.08 -2.49 -3.85
C GLY A 48 -12.28 -3.35 -4.27
N GLU A 49 -12.26 -3.86 -5.50
CA GLU A 49 -13.32 -4.74 -6.02
C GLU A 49 -13.43 -6.05 -5.21
N CYS A 50 -12.30 -6.64 -4.84
CA CYS A 50 -12.29 -7.82 -3.97
C CYS A 50 -12.90 -7.48 -2.61
N CYS A 51 -12.43 -6.42 -1.95
CA CYS A 51 -12.92 -6.00 -0.63
C CYS A 51 -14.43 -5.72 -0.63
N HIS A 52 -14.98 -5.13 -1.70
CA HIS A 52 -16.42 -4.89 -1.82
C HIS A 52 -17.26 -6.17 -1.94
N ARG A 53 -16.68 -7.26 -2.45
CA ARG A 53 -17.38 -8.54 -2.69
C ARG A 53 -17.15 -9.56 -1.58
N LEU A 54 -16.21 -9.27 -0.67
CA LEU A 54 -15.92 -10.11 0.49
C LEU A 54 -17.04 -9.98 1.52
N ILE A 55 -17.47 -11.14 2.01
CA ILE A 55 -18.48 -11.24 3.06
C ILE A 55 -17.79 -11.06 4.43
N PRO A 56 -18.44 -10.40 5.40
CA PRO A 56 -17.93 -10.28 6.75
C PRO A 56 -17.63 -11.63 7.43
N ARG A 57 -16.56 -11.66 8.26
CA ARG A 57 -16.12 -12.87 8.97
C ARG A 57 -17.22 -13.55 9.81
N HIS A 58 -18.10 -12.76 10.43
CA HIS A 58 -19.16 -13.30 11.29
C HIS A 58 -20.19 -14.14 10.52
N GLU A 59 -20.43 -13.81 9.24
CA GLU A 59 -21.32 -14.59 8.38
C GLU A 59 -20.66 -15.92 7.97
N LEU A 60 -19.33 -15.92 7.75
CA LEU A 60 -18.57 -17.15 7.48
C LEU A 60 -18.57 -18.11 8.69
N GLU A 61 -18.52 -17.58 9.91
CA GLU A 61 -18.52 -18.39 11.14
C GLU A 61 -19.87 -19.08 11.37
N GLN A 62 -20.98 -18.46 10.96
CA GLN A 62 -22.32 -19.07 10.99
C GLN A 62 -22.41 -20.30 10.07
N ALA A 63 -21.61 -20.37 9.00
CA ALA A 63 -21.57 -21.51 8.09
C ALA A 63 -20.81 -22.74 8.65
N ARG A 64 -19.97 -22.55 9.70
CA ARG A 64 -19.07 -23.61 10.21
C ARG A 64 -19.82 -24.81 10.82
N GLY A 65 -21.10 -24.65 11.17
CA GLY A 65 -21.94 -25.72 11.72
C GLY A 65 -22.48 -26.74 10.71
N GLN A 66 -22.15 -26.64 9.42
CA GLN A 66 -22.85 -27.35 8.33
C GLN A 66 -22.19 -28.65 7.83
N GLY A 67 -21.09 -29.11 8.44
CA GLY A 67 -20.44 -30.39 8.14
C GLY A 67 -18.98 -30.31 7.69
N GLN A 68 -18.35 -31.46 7.43
CA GLN A 68 -16.91 -31.58 7.15
C GLN A 68 -16.41 -30.88 5.86
N PRO A 69 -17.11 -30.94 4.69
CA PRO A 69 -16.64 -30.27 3.47
C PRO A 69 -16.57 -28.74 3.62
N THR A 70 -17.54 -28.18 4.35
CA THR A 70 -17.63 -26.76 4.67
C THR A 70 -16.49 -26.31 5.59
N ALA A 71 -16.13 -27.14 6.59
CA ALA A 71 -15.05 -26.83 7.52
C ALA A 71 -13.68 -26.69 6.83
N ALA A 72 -13.36 -27.57 5.87
CA ALA A 72 -12.08 -27.52 5.15
C ALA A 72 -11.91 -26.22 4.35
N ILE A 73 -12.96 -25.78 3.63
CA ILE A 73 -12.91 -24.52 2.87
C ILE A 73 -12.83 -23.32 3.81
N LEU A 74 -13.53 -23.34 4.94
CA LEU A 74 -13.45 -22.27 5.93
C LEU A 74 -12.03 -22.15 6.51
N ASP A 75 -11.35 -23.27 6.75
CA ASP A 75 -9.95 -23.27 7.19
C ASP A 75 -9.01 -22.70 6.11
N GLU A 76 -9.26 -23.00 4.83
CA GLU A 76 -8.51 -22.39 3.72
C GLU A 76 -8.76 -20.88 3.60
N ILE A 77 -10.01 -20.44 3.77
CA ILE A 77 -10.36 -19.03 3.84
C ILE A 77 -9.63 -18.36 5.01
N GLU A 78 -9.60 -18.98 6.19
CA GLU A 78 -8.89 -18.44 7.34
C GLU A 78 -7.39 -18.28 7.08
N ARG A 79 -6.74 -19.27 6.44
CA ARG A 79 -5.35 -19.16 6.01
C ARG A 79 -5.13 -18.03 5.01
N ALA A 80 -6.02 -17.89 4.03
CA ALA A 80 -5.95 -16.81 3.04
C ALA A 80 -6.12 -15.42 3.71
N GLN A 81 -7.03 -15.30 4.67
CA GLN A 81 -7.19 -14.08 5.47
C GLN A 81 -5.92 -13.73 6.26
N GLN A 82 -5.29 -14.71 6.89
CA GLN A 82 -4.02 -14.51 7.61
C GLN A 82 -2.91 -14.02 6.67
N ARG A 83 -2.81 -14.61 5.47
CA ARG A 83 -1.87 -14.16 4.43
C ARG A 83 -2.16 -12.73 4.00
N VAL A 84 -3.41 -12.38 3.70
CA VAL A 84 -3.79 -11.00 3.34
C VAL A 84 -3.44 -10.01 4.44
N ARG A 85 -3.70 -10.34 5.71
CA ARG A 85 -3.31 -9.47 6.85
C ARG A 85 -1.81 -9.26 6.91
N HIS A 86 -1.02 -10.31 6.71
CA HIS A 86 0.44 -10.19 6.66
C HIS A 86 0.88 -9.29 5.50
N LEU A 87 0.38 -9.55 4.29
CA LEU A 87 0.68 -8.76 3.10
C LEU A 87 0.28 -7.29 3.27
N ASN A 88 -0.86 -7.00 3.88
CA ASN A 88 -1.29 -5.63 4.15
C ASN A 88 -0.32 -4.89 5.09
N ARG A 89 0.26 -5.58 6.09
CA ARG A 89 1.26 -4.97 6.97
C ARG A 89 2.53 -4.61 6.20
N VAL A 90 3.00 -5.52 5.34
CA VAL A 90 4.16 -5.29 4.47
C VAL A 90 3.87 -4.14 3.51
N HIS A 91 2.72 -4.18 2.84
CA HIS A 91 2.28 -3.16 1.90
C HIS A 91 2.22 -1.77 2.55
N ALA A 92 1.64 -1.65 3.75
CA ALA A 92 1.61 -0.40 4.49
C ALA A 92 3.02 0.11 4.87
N ALA A 93 3.94 -0.79 5.21
CA ALA A 93 5.33 -0.42 5.47
C ALA A 93 6.04 0.10 4.21
N LEU A 94 5.83 -0.55 3.07
CA LEU A 94 6.37 -0.11 1.79
C LEU A 94 5.81 1.24 1.37
N LEU A 95 4.50 1.46 1.53
CA LEU A 95 3.86 2.76 1.26
C LEU A 95 4.45 3.87 2.12
N ARG A 96 4.59 3.66 3.44
CA ARG A 96 5.24 4.64 4.33
C ARG A 96 6.65 4.99 3.86
N ARG A 97 7.42 3.99 3.44
CA ARG A 97 8.77 4.20 2.90
C ARG A 97 8.74 5.00 1.59
N ALA A 98 7.85 4.65 0.66
CA ALA A 98 7.70 5.34 -0.62
C ALA A 98 7.28 6.81 -0.42
N SER A 99 6.29 7.06 0.44
CA SER A 99 5.87 8.41 0.82
C SER A 99 7.03 9.22 1.38
N ARG A 100 7.85 8.62 2.23
CA ARG A 100 9.04 9.30 2.78
C ARG A 100 10.06 9.68 1.70
N SER A 101 10.28 8.81 0.72
CA SER A 101 11.16 9.12 -0.42
C SER A 101 10.63 10.29 -1.24
N VAL A 102 9.33 10.32 -1.53
CA VAL A 102 8.68 11.43 -2.26
C VAL A 102 8.77 12.74 -1.47
N GLU A 103 8.58 12.71 -0.14
CA GLU A 103 8.76 13.89 0.71
C GLU A 103 10.18 14.45 0.64
N ILE A 104 11.20 13.58 0.67
CA ILE A 104 12.61 13.98 0.55
C ILE A 104 12.83 14.66 -0.80
N LEU A 105 12.40 14.05 -1.90
CA LEU A 105 12.54 14.62 -3.25
C LEU A 105 11.82 15.98 -3.36
N ARG A 106 10.59 16.07 -2.83
CA ARG A 106 9.83 17.32 -2.77
C ARG A 106 10.60 18.40 -2.00
N ASN A 107 11.16 18.07 -0.84
CA ASN A 107 11.92 19.01 -0.02
C ASN A 107 13.20 19.47 -0.73
N LEU A 108 13.90 18.57 -1.42
CA LEU A 108 15.09 18.88 -2.21
C LEU A 108 14.75 19.85 -3.35
N MET A 109 13.72 19.55 -4.15
CA MET A 109 13.26 20.42 -5.24
C MET A 109 12.85 21.81 -4.74
N ARG A 110 12.29 21.90 -3.53
CA ARG A 110 11.94 23.18 -2.89
C ARG A 110 13.18 23.98 -2.47
N GLN A 111 14.25 23.31 -2.06
CA GLN A 111 15.48 23.95 -1.55
C GLN A 111 16.49 24.30 -2.64
N THR A 112 16.47 23.65 -3.81
CA THR A 112 17.38 23.94 -4.93
C THR A 112 17.19 25.33 -5.54
N GLY A 113 16.11 26.05 -5.23
CA GLY A 113 15.95 27.47 -5.59
C GLY A 113 16.95 28.42 -4.93
N THR A 114 17.77 27.94 -3.99
CA THR A 114 18.65 28.81 -3.17
C THR A 114 20.10 28.36 -3.03
N ILE A 115 20.52 27.21 -3.57
CA ILE A 115 21.84 26.63 -3.25
C ILE A 115 22.95 27.05 -4.24
N TYR A 116 22.62 27.39 -5.49
CA TYR A 116 23.61 27.76 -6.51
C TYR A 116 23.70 29.26 -6.81
N ALA A 117 22.96 30.12 -6.10
CA ALA A 117 23.25 31.55 -6.16
C ALA A 117 24.48 31.79 -5.28
N PRO A 118 25.67 32.11 -5.82
CA PRO A 118 26.74 32.60 -4.99
C PRO A 118 26.21 33.82 -4.24
N SER A 119 26.34 33.86 -2.92
CA SER A 119 26.14 35.09 -2.17
C SER A 119 27.24 36.05 -2.63
N VAL A 120 26.94 36.85 -3.65
CA VAL A 120 27.84 37.88 -4.14
C VAL A 120 27.80 39.04 -3.15
N SER A 121 28.49 38.90 -2.02
CA SER A 121 28.81 40.04 -1.16
C SER A 121 30.02 40.78 -1.74
N TRP A 122 29.85 41.39 -2.92
CA TRP A 122 30.73 42.45 -3.40
C TRP A 122 30.05 43.79 -3.13
N GLN A 123 30.19 44.30 -1.90
CA GLN A 123 30.17 45.74 -1.63
C GLN A 123 31.39 46.01 -0.74
N GLN A 124 32.50 46.42 -1.35
CA GLN A 124 32.86 47.83 -1.56
C GLN A 124 33.14 48.56 -0.25
N GLY A 125 34.37 48.38 0.25
CA GLY A 125 35.02 49.27 1.20
C GLY A 125 36.30 49.83 0.57
N GLY A 126 36.16 50.57 -0.54
CA GLY A 126 37.23 51.39 -1.08
C GLY A 126 37.31 52.72 -0.33
N SER A 127 38.28 52.86 0.58
CA SER A 127 38.85 54.17 0.91
C SER A 127 40.24 54.01 1.53
N THR A 128 41.23 54.11 0.64
CA THR A 128 42.51 54.83 0.81
C THR A 128 43.09 54.99 2.21
N LEU A 129 44.18 54.26 2.47
CA LEU A 129 45.29 54.76 3.28
C LEU A 129 46.58 54.60 2.46
N LEU A 130 47.00 55.70 1.82
CA LEU A 130 48.38 55.90 1.37
C LEU A 130 49.23 56.33 2.57
N PRO A 131 50.50 55.91 2.68
CA PRO A 131 51.42 56.47 3.66
C PRO A 131 52.04 57.77 3.11
N ARG A 132 51.99 58.85 3.90
CA ARG A 132 52.89 60.01 3.75
C ARG A 132 53.10 60.66 5.11
N GLY A 133 54.36 60.78 5.53
CA GLY A 133 54.81 61.46 6.73
C GLY A 133 55.86 60.66 7.46
#